data_AF-A0A2V0N832-F1
#
_entry.id   AF-A0A2V0N832-F1
#
_cell.length_a   1.000
_cell.length_b   1.000
_cell.length_c   1.000
_cell.angle_alpha   90.00
_cell.angle_beta   90.00
_cell.angle_gamma   90.00
#
_symmetry.space_group_name_H-M   'P 1'
#
loop_
_entity.id
_entity.type
_entity.pdbx_description
1 polymer ?
#
loop_
_entity_poly.entity_id
_entity_poly.type
_entity_poly.pdbx_seq_one_letter_code
_entity_poly.pdbx_strand_id
1 'polypeptide(L)'
;MTTTGSDKDKDWVDAKLVKAFTHPDPGTGLANAKSLAAQLDKNYPGAAASLREGLEEMFTVARMGIDGRLAKTLSTSNPIESMISIARTTNRNVTRWRDGQMVLRWTAAGMLNAERSFRRIKGYKQMPQLVDALRRHVNPDADTAGAAA
;
A
#
# COMPACT_ATOMS: atom_id res chain seq x y z
N MET A 1 14.34 -32.36 0.71
CA MET A 1 14.39 -30.90 0.94
C MET A 1 14.74 -30.25 -0.40
N THR A 2 13.74 -30.06 -1.25
CA THR A 2 13.90 -29.65 -2.66
C THR A 2 13.10 -28.37 -2.88
N THR A 3 13.66 -27.24 -2.46
CA THR A 3 13.03 -25.91 -2.57
C THR A 3 13.90 -24.98 -3.41
N THR A 4 14.37 -25.43 -4.57
CA THR A 4 15.28 -24.60 -5.40
C THR A 4 14.58 -23.99 -6.63
N GLY A 5 13.45 -24.56 -7.07
CA GLY A 5 12.69 -24.05 -8.22
C GLY A 5 11.72 -22.92 -7.87
N SER A 6 10.91 -23.11 -6.82
CA SER A 6 9.87 -22.14 -6.43
C SER A 6 10.45 -20.82 -5.92
N ASP A 7 11.59 -20.84 -5.24
CA ASP A 7 12.21 -19.61 -4.72
C ASP A 7 12.85 -18.77 -5.84
N LYS A 8 13.39 -19.41 -6.89
CA LYS A 8 13.87 -18.70 -8.09
C LYS A 8 12.75 -17.98 -8.84
N ASP A 9 11.57 -18.60 -8.94
CA ASP A 9 10.41 -17.99 -9.58
C ASP A 9 9.93 -16.76 -8.78
N LYS A 10 9.93 -16.85 -7.45
CA LYS A 10 9.60 -15.70 -6.58
C LYS A 10 10.62 -14.57 -6.72
N ASP A 11 11.91 -14.87 -6.67
CA ASP A 11 12.97 -13.87 -6.82
C ASP A 11 12.87 -13.14 -8.17
N TRP A 12 12.54 -13.89 -9.24
CA TRP A 12 12.32 -13.33 -10.56
C TRP A 12 11.07 -12.44 -10.63
N VAL A 13 9.94 -12.87 -10.05
CA VAL A 13 8.72 -12.07 -9.94
C VAL A 13 8.99 -10.78 -9.16
N ASP A 14 9.64 -10.89 -8.01
CA ASP A 14 9.98 -9.75 -7.15
C ASP A 14 10.87 -8.75 -7.89
N ALA A 15 11.91 -9.21 -8.59
CA ALA A 15 12.77 -8.34 -9.38
C ALA A 15 11.99 -7.60 -10.48
N LYS A 16 11.04 -8.27 -11.15
CA LYS A 16 10.20 -7.66 -12.19
C LYS A 16 9.22 -6.63 -11.60
N LEU A 17 8.59 -6.95 -10.47
CA LEU A 17 7.68 -6.04 -9.77
C LEU A 17 8.42 -4.81 -9.23
N VAL A 18 9.58 -4.99 -8.59
CA VAL A 18 10.41 -3.87 -8.14
C VAL A 18 10.76 -2.96 -9.31
N LYS A 19 11.16 -3.52 -10.46
CA LYS A 19 11.47 -2.72 -11.65
C LYS A 19 10.23 -1.98 -12.19
N ALA A 20 9.06 -2.61 -12.17
CA ALA A 20 7.82 -1.99 -12.63
C ALA A 20 7.38 -0.84 -11.71
N PHE A 21 7.36 -1.05 -10.39
CA PHE A 21 6.90 -0.06 -9.41
C PHE A 21 7.88 1.09 -9.17
N THR A 22 9.17 0.91 -9.49
CA THR A 22 10.18 1.98 -9.39
C THR A 22 10.41 2.71 -10.72
N HIS A 23 9.67 2.36 -11.78
CA HIS A 23 9.81 3.02 -13.07
C HIS A 23 9.40 4.51 -12.97
N PRO A 24 10.20 5.46 -13.51
CA PRO A 24 9.89 6.89 -13.41
C PRO A 24 8.56 7.29 -14.06
N ASP A 25 8.21 6.63 -15.18
CA ASP A 25 6.90 6.76 -15.80
C ASP A 25 5.96 5.64 -15.29
N PRO A 26 4.87 5.97 -14.56
CA PRO A 26 3.92 4.99 -14.06
C PRO A 26 3.16 4.25 -15.17
N GLY A 27 2.99 4.86 -16.36
CA GLY A 27 2.34 4.20 -17.49
C GLY A 27 3.14 3.01 -18.01
N THR A 28 4.44 3.23 -18.23
CA THR A 28 5.39 2.18 -18.60
C THR A 28 5.55 1.14 -17.49
N GLY A 29 5.59 1.56 -16.23
CA GLY A 29 5.62 0.65 -15.08
C GLY A 29 4.43 -0.31 -15.06
N LEU A 30 3.22 0.22 -15.26
CA LEU A 30 2.00 -0.58 -15.35
C LEU A 30 2.04 -1.55 -16.54
N ALA A 31 2.46 -1.09 -17.72
CA ALA A 31 2.59 -1.95 -18.90
C ALA A 31 3.56 -3.13 -18.65
N ASN A 32 4.69 -2.86 -17.98
CA ASN A 32 5.65 -3.88 -17.59
C ASN A 32 5.04 -4.90 -16.62
N ALA A 33 4.25 -4.44 -15.64
CA ALA A 33 3.60 -5.33 -14.69
C ALA A 33 2.47 -6.17 -15.32
N LYS A 34 1.72 -5.61 -16.29
CA LYS A 34 0.74 -6.35 -17.10
C LYS A 34 1.42 -7.43 -17.95
N SER A 35 2.60 -7.13 -18.51
CA SER A 35 3.42 -8.12 -19.22
C SER A 35 3.90 -9.25 -18.30
N LEU A 36 4.27 -8.93 -17.05
CA LEU A 36 4.60 -9.96 -16.05
C LEU A 36 3.40 -10.85 -15.75
N ALA A 37 2.20 -10.28 -15.57
CA ALA A 37 0.98 -11.08 -15.36
C ALA A 37 0.72 -12.04 -16.54
N ALA A 38 0.90 -11.57 -17.79
CA ALA A 38 0.78 -12.42 -18.97
C ALA A 38 1.82 -13.57 -19.01
N GLN A 39 3.03 -13.33 -18.52
CA GLN A 39 4.06 -14.38 -18.41
C GLN A 39 3.73 -15.41 -17.32
N LEU A 40 3.08 -14.99 -16.24
CA LEU A 40 2.64 -15.87 -15.16
C LEU A 40 1.43 -16.74 -15.53
N ASP A 41 0.62 -16.33 -16.51
CA ASP A 41 -0.70 -16.92 -16.80
C ASP A 41 -0.67 -18.44 -17.03
N LYS A 42 0.37 -18.94 -17.70
CA LYS A 42 0.49 -20.35 -18.05
C LYS A 42 0.75 -21.25 -16.85
N ASN A 43 1.64 -20.82 -15.95
CA ASN A 43 2.13 -21.65 -14.85
C ASN A 43 1.47 -21.29 -13.51
N TYR A 44 1.00 -20.06 -13.37
CA TYR A 44 0.47 -19.46 -12.14
C TYR A 44 -0.76 -18.55 -12.42
N PRO A 45 -1.85 -19.09 -13.01
CA PRO A 45 -3.01 -18.29 -13.41
C PRO A 45 -3.66 -17.52 -12.25
N GLY A 46 -3.69 -18.08 -11.04
CA GLY A 46 -4.19 -17.39 -9.86
C GLY A 46 -3.34 -16.18 -9.44
N ALA A 47 -2.01 -16.29 -9.53
CA ALA A 47 -1.11 -15.18 -9.27
C ALA A 47 -1.23 -14.09 -10.35
N ALA A 48 -1.38 -14.49 -11.61
CA ALA A 48 -1.62 -13.58 -12.72
C ALA A 48 -2.93 -12.81 -12.57
N ALA A 49 -4.01 -13.47 -12.14
CA ALA A 49 -5.29 -12.85 -11.85
C ALA A 49 -5.16 -11.85 -10.68
N SER A 50 -4.58 -12.28 -9.55
CA SER A 50 -4.37 -11.42 -8.38
C SER A 50 -3.53 -10.18 -8.70
N LEU A 51 -2.52 -10.32 -9.56
CA LEU A 51 -1.74 -9.18 -10.02
C LEU A 51 -2.62 -8.22 -10.83
N ARG A 52 -3.32 -8.71 -11.87
CA ARG A 52 -4.19 -7.87 -12.71
C ARG A 52 -5.26 -7.12 -11.92
N GLU A 53 -5.82 -7.74 -10.89
CA GLU A 53 -6.86 -7.13 -10.04
C GLU A 53 -6.37 -5.92 -9.26
N GLY A 54 -5.12 -5.90 -8.79
CA GLY A 54 -4.60 -4.80 -7.96
C GLY A 54 -3.69 -3.81 -8.69
N LEU A 55 -3.35 -4.07 -9.95
CA LEU A 55 -2.31 -3.30 -10.64
C LEU A 55 -2.67 -1.83 -10.85
N GLU A 56 -3.93 -1.51 -11.15
CA GLU A 56 -4.31 -0.12 -11.41
C GLU A 56 -4.17 0.74 -10.14
N GLU A 57 -4.60 0.20 -9.00
CA GLU A 57 -4.54 0.87 -7.71
C GLU A 57 -3.09 1.01 -7.23
N MET A 58 -2.23 0.01 -7.47
CA MET A 58 -0.84 0.02 -7.00
C MET A 58 0.01 1.16 -7.60
N PHE A 59 -0.35 1.69 -8.78
CA PHE A 59 0.35 2.83 -9.40
C PHE A 59 -0.23 4.20 -9.00
N THR A 60 -1.27 4.26 -8.16
CA THR A 60 -1.95 5.51 -7.78
C THR A 60 -1.00 6.55 -7.18
N VAL A 61 -0.15 6.14 -6.24
CA VAL A 61 0.80 7.05 -5.56
C VAL A 61 1.79 7.65 -6.55
N ALA A 62 2.31 6.84 -7.48
CA ALA A 62 3.21 7.28 -8.53
C ALA A 62 2.52 8.23 -9.53
N ARG A 63 1.26 7.95 -9.90
CA ARG A 63 0.44 8.81 -10.76
C ARG A 63 0.15 10.18 -10.13
N MET A 64 0.10 10.26 -8.81
CA MET A 64 -0.04 11.54 -8.08
C MET A 64 1.28 12.34 -8.02
N GLY A 65 2.37 11.84 -8.61
CA GLY A 65 3.68 12.48 -8.61
C GLY A 65 4.39 12.42 -7.24
N ILE A 66 3.94 11.53 -6.34
CA ILE A 66 4.58 11.33 -5.04
C ILE A 66 5.69 10.30 -5.20
N ASP A 67 6.89 10.66 -4.75
CA ASP A 67 8.08 9.83 -4.89
C ASP A 67 8.83 9.65 -3.56
N GLY A 68 10.00 9.01 -3.63
CA GLY A 68 10.95 8.92 -2.52
C GLY A 68 10.38 8.32 -1.24
N ARG A 69 10.59 9.01 -0.12
CA ARG A 69 10.28 8.49 1.23
C ARG A 69 8.79 8.44 1.53
N LEU A 70 8.02 9.38 0.99
CA LEU A 70 6.57 9.39 1.21
C LEU A 70 5.94 8.26 0.40
N ALA A 71 6.30 8.11 -0.87
CA ALA A 71 5.84 7.01 -1.71
C ALA A 71 6.13 5.64 -1.06
N LYS A 72 7.38 5.42 -0.62
CA LYS A 72 7.75 4.18 0.09
C LYS A 72 6.91 3.93 1.35
N THR A 73 6.48 5.00 2.05
CA THR A 73 5.66 4.83 3.25
C THR A 73 4.22 4.47 2.88
N LEU A 74 3.64 5.15 1.89
CA LEU A 74 2.26 4.94 1.43
C LEU A 74 2.06 3.58 0.73
N SER A 75 3.11 3.07 0.07
CA SER A 75 3.09 1.77 -0.60
C SER A 75 3.39 0.58 0.34
N THR A 76 3.45 0.78 1.65
CA THR A 76 3.64 -0.29 2.64
C THR A 76 2.53 -0.30 3.67
N SER A 77 2.16 -1.49 4.14
CA SER A 77 1.23 -1.68 5.27
C SER A 77 1.87 -1.46 6.64
N ASN A 78 3.20 -1.27 6.70
CA ASN A 78 3.99 -1.15 7.93
C ASN A 78 3.38 -0.22 8.99
N PRO A 79 2.91 1.01 8.68
CA PRO A 79 2.33 1.89 9.70
C PRO A 79 1.07 1.30 10.37
N ILE A 80 0.22 0.65 9.58
CA ILE A 80 -1.04 0.06 10.07
C ILE A 80 -0.75 -1.24 10.82
N GLU A 81 0.11 -2.10 10.27
CA GLU A 81 0.49 -3.37 10.90
C GLU A 81 1.20 -3.17 12.23
N SER A 82 2.09 -2.18 12.33
CA SER A 82 2.79 -1.85 13.58
C SER A 82 1.79 -1.45 14.68
N MET A 83 0.81 -0.62 14.35
CA MET A 83 -0.25 -0.22 15.28
C MET A 83 -1.09 -1.44 15.73
N ILE A 84 -1.56 -2.25 14.78
CA ILE A 84 -2.37 -3.44 15.07
C ILE A 84 -1.59 -4.45 15.91
N SER A 85 -0.28 -4.62 15.64
CA SER A 85 0.60 -5.50 16.42
C SER A 85 0.69 -5.08 17.89
N ILE A 86 0.82 -3.77 18.15
CA ILE A 86 0.82 -3.23 19.51
C ILE A 86 -0.54 -3.49 20.17
N ALA A 87 -1.65 -3.19 19.49
CA ALA A 87 -2.99 -3.43 20.04
C ALA A 87 -3.23 -4.91 20.39
N ARG A 88 -2.80 -5.84 19.52
CA ARG A 88 -2.85 -7.29 19.79
C ARG A 88 -1.99 -7.68 20.98
N THR A 89 -0.82 -7.08 21.13
CA THR A 89 0.08 -7.37 22.26
C THR A 89 -0.49 -6.83 23.56
N THR A 90 -1.06 -5.63 23.57
CA THR A 90 -1.77 -5.05 24.73
C THR A 90 -2.92 -5.94 25.18
N ASN A 91 -3.66 -6.52 24.23
CA ASN A 91 -4.86 -7.31 24.52
C ASN A 91 -4.57 -8.82 24.70
N ARG A 92 -3.29 -9.25 24.64
CA ARG A 92 -2.91 -10.67 24.61
C ARG A 92 -3.41 -11.48 25.80
N ASN A 93 -3.53 -10.85 26.97
CA ASN A 93 -3.96 -11.52 28.21
C ASN A 93 -5.48 -11.53 28.39
N VAL A 94 -6.24 -10.89 27.51
CA VAL A 94 -7.72 -10.86 27.58
C VAL A 94 -8.27 -12.15 26.98
N THR A 95 -8.53 -13.13 27.84
CA THR A 95 -9.03 -14.45 27.43
C THR A 95 -10.55 -14.56 27.50
N ARG A 96 -11.22 -13.74 28.33
CA ARG A 96 -12.67 -13.77 28.52
C ARG A 96 -13.33 -12.46 28.04
N TRP A 97 -13.89 -12.51 26.84
CA TRP A 97 -14.69 -11.43 26.25
C TRP A 97 -16.15 -11.55 26.68
N ARG A 98 -16.73 -10.48 27.22
CA ARG A 98 -18.12 -10.51 27.74
C ARG A 98 -19.15 -10.12 26.69
N ASP A 99 -18.84 -9.12 25.88
CA ASP A 99 -19.73 -8.54 24.87
C ASP A 99 -18.92 -7.69 23.87
N GLY A 100 -19.58 -7.17 22.84
CA GLY A 100 -18.97 -6.30 21.84
C GLY A 100 -18.47 -4.96 22.40
N GLN A 101 -19.11 -4.43 23.45
CA GLN A 101 -18.67 -3.18 24.09
C GLN A 101 -17.33 -3.35 24.81
N MET A 102 -17.08 -4.52 25.40
CA MET A 102 -15.78 -4.88 25.95
C MET A 102 -14.72 -4.97 24.85
N VAL A 103 -15.04 -5.56 23.69
CA VAL A 103 -14.13 -5.61 22.54
C VAL A 103 -13.75 -4.21 22.08
N LEU A 104 -14.73 -3.31 21.89
CA LEU A 104 -14.47 -1.93 21.46
C LEU A 104 -13.57 -1.19 22.46
N ARG A 105 -13.81 -1.32 23.77
CA ARG A 105 -12.99 -0.68 24.81
C ARG A 105 -11.55 -1.16 24.82
N TRP A 106 -11.32 -2.47 24.70
CA TRP A 106 -9.97 -3.02 24.64
C TRP A 106 -9.26 -2.69 23.33
N THR A 107 -9.98 -2.66 22.21
CA THR A 107 -9.41 -2.17 20.95
C THR A 107 -8.98 -0.72 21.08
N ALA A 108 -9.84 0.16 21.63
CA ALA A 108 -9.49 1.56 21.87
C ALA A 108 -8.28 1.70 22.82
N ALA A 109 -8.24 0.93 23.92
CA ALA A 109 -7.10 0.93 24.84
C ALA A 109 -5.79 0.48 24.16
N GLY A 110 -5.84 -0.55 23.32
CA GLY A 110 -4.71 -1.02 22.52
C GLY A 110 -4.22 0.04 21.52
N MET A 111 -5.14 0.75 20.87
CA MET A 111 -4.82 1.83 19.92
C MET A 111 -4.22 3.05 20.63
N LEU A 112 -4.76 3.46 21.78
CA LEU A 112 -4.19 4.53 22.61
C LEU A 112 -2.77 4.19 23.11
N ASN A 113 -2.51 2.91 23.39
CA ASN A 113 -1.16 2.46 23.73
C ASN A 113 -0.21 2.52 22.51
N ALA A 114 -0.68 2.14 21.33
CA ALA A 114 0.08 2.21 20.09
C ALA A 114 0.44 3.66 19.70
N GLU A 115 -0.50 4.59 19.87
CA GLU A 115 -0.35 6.02 19.55
C GLU A 115 0.87 6.64 20.22
N ARG A 116 1.19 6.24 21.45
CA ARG A 116 2.36 6.74 22.20
C ARG A 116 3.69 6.50 21.50
N SER A 117 3.75 5.51 20.61
CA SER A 117 4.96 5.16 19.84
C SER A 117 4.99 5.77 18.43
N PHE A 118 3.97 6.53 18.04
CA PHE A 118 3.89 7.09 16.71
C PHE A 118 4.98 8.12 16.47
N ARG A 119 5.51 8.09 15.24
CA ARG A 119 6.51 9.04 14.75
C ARG A 119 5.94 9.75 13.54
N ARG A 120 6.50 10.93 13.22
CA ARG A 120 6.17 11.61 11.97
C ARG A 120 6.39 10.68 10.78
N ILE A 121 5.45 10.72 9.84
CA ILE A 121 5.51 9.96 8.59
C ILE A 121 6.81 10.31 7.84
N LYS A 122 7.51 9.30 7.33
CA LYS A 122 8.71 9.54 6.53
C LYS A 122 8.30 10.23 5.23
N GLY A 123 8.98 11.33 4.89
CA GLY A 123 8.61 12.13 3.72
C GLY A 123 7.42 13.07 3.96
N TYR A 124 6.99 13.32 5.21
CA TYR A 124 5.84 14.19 5.53
C TYR A 124 5.88 15.59 4.88
N LYS A 125 7.05 16.09 4.47
CA LYS A 125 7.18 17.37 3.76
C LYS A 125 6.47 17.39 2.39
N GLN A 126 6.25 16.23 1.77
CA GLN A 126 5.47 16.08 0.53
C GLN A 126 3.96 15.92 0.77
N MET A 127 3.48 15.94 2.02
CA MET A 127 2.05 15.83 2.32
C MET A 127 1.19 16.92 1.64
N PRO A 128 1.60 18.21 1.57
CA PRO A 128 0.83 19.22 0.86
C PRO A 128 0.60 18.85 -0.62
N GLN A 129 1.65 18.37 -1.30
CA GLN A 129 1.57 17.92 -2.69
C GLN A 129 0.56 16.77 -2.85
N LEU A 130 0.57 15.79 -1.94
CA LEU A 130 -0.40 14.70 -1.94
C LEU A 130 -1.83 15.20 -1.75
N VAL A 131 -2.06 16.11 -0.80
CA VAL A 131 -3.38 16.69 -0.54
C VAL A 131 -3.90 17.44 -1.76
N ASP A 132 -3.06 18.23 -2.42
CA ASP A 132 -3.44 18.96 -3.63
C ASP A 132 -3.74 18.01 -4.80
N ALA A 133 -2.94 16.95 -4.95
CA ALA A 133 -3.20 15.92 -5.97
C ALA A 133 -4.53 15.20 -5.73
N LEU A 134 -4.85 14.87 -4.47
CA LEU A 134 -6.13 14.26 -4.11
C LEU A 134 -7.31 15.22 -4.35
N ARG A 135 -7.17 16.51 -4.03
CA ARG A 135 -8.21 17.51 -4.29
C ARG A 135 -8.52 17.66 -5.76
N ARG A 136 -7.49 17.71 -6.62
CA ARG A 136 -7.65 17.74 -8.09
C ARG A 136 -8.30 16.46 -8.61
N HIS A 137 -7.92 15.31 -8.06
CA HIS A 137 -8.51 14.03 -8.47
C HIS A 137 -9.99 13.91 -8.12
N VAL A 138 -10.41 14.43 -6.96
CA VAL A 138 -11.81 14.40 -6.50
C VAL A 138 -12.66 15.50 -7.16
N ASN A 139 -12.04 16.62 -7.56
CA ASN A 139 -12.72 17.76 -8.19
C ASN A 139 -12.11 18.07 -9.58
N PRO A 140 -12.25 17.17 -10.57
CA PRO A 140 -11.65 17.36 -11.89
C PRO A 140 -12.16 18.62 -12.62
N ASP A 141 -13.38 19.07 -12.32
CA ASP A 141 -14.02 20.21 -12.98
C ASP A 141 -13.64 21.58 -12.39
N ALA A 142 -13.05 21.62 -11.19
CA ALA A 142 -12.70 22.86 -10.52
C ALA A 142 -11.49 23.58 -11.18
N ASP A 143 -10.57 22.82 -11.79
CA ASP A 143 -9.43 23.37 -12.53
C ASP A 143 -9.87 23.97 -13.89
N THR A 144 -10.98 23.50 -14.47
CA THR A 144 -11.51 24.02 -15.76
C THR A 144 -12.21 25.37 -15.60
N ALA A 145 -12.84 25.62 -14.45
CA ALA A 145 -13.54 26.88 -14.18
C ALA A 145 -12.61 28.06 -13.87
N GLY A 146 -11.41 27.81 -13.32
CA GLY A 146 -10.42 28.84 -13.00
C GLY A 146 -9.58 29.32 -14.19
N ALA A 147 -9.54 28.56 -15.30
CA ALA A 147 -8.80 28.92 -16.51
C ALA A 147 -9.62 29.76 -17.51
N ALA A 148 -10.93 29.92 -17.26
CA ALA A 148 -11.86 30.65 -18.13
C ALA A 148 -12.25 32.05 -17.61
N ALA A 149 -11.57 32.55 -16.57
CA ALA A 149 -11.74 33.88 -15.99
C ALA A 149 -10.45 34.71 -16.11
#